data_AF-A0A2S9GNZ2-F1
#
_entry.id   AF-A0A2S9GNZ2-F1
#
_cell.length_a   1.000
_cell.length_b   1.000
_cell.length_c   1.000
_cell.angle_alpha   90.00
_cell.angle_beta   90.00
_cell.angle_gamma   90.00
#
_symmetry.space_group_name_H-M   'P 1'
#
loop_
_entity.id
_entity.type
_entity.pdbx_description
1 polymer ?
#
loop_
_entity_poly.entity_id
_entity_poly.type
_entity_poly.pdbx_seq_one_letter_code
_entity_poly.pdbx_strand_id
1 'polypeptide(L)' 'LQLSLIGGYRFGGPTDLLVETGGLTGRTTVRRLAETQKWAVAVSQPDAMRRDGEGFKLTVHVRLMHALVNHQFEKNG' A
#
# COMPACT_ATOMS: atom_id res chain seq x y z
N LEU A 1 -14.71 -2.19 9.01
CA LEU A 1 -14.10 -2.97 7.90
C LEU A 1 -14.68 -2.64 6.52
N GLN A 2 -15.96 -2.25 6.37
CA GLN A 2 -16.53 -1.81 5.07
C GLN A 2 -16.03 -0.45 4.55
N LEU A 3 -15.53 0.44 5.42
CA LEU A 3 -15.07 1.78 5.00
C LEU A 3 -13.81 1.77 4.11
N SER A 4 -12.95 0.74 4.21
CA SER A 4 -11.73 0.65 3.40
C SER A 4 -11.99 0.19 1.96
N LEU A 5 -13.10 -0.51 1.72
CA LEU A 5 -13.51 -0.96 0.38
C LEU A 5 -14.32 0.12 -0.35
N ILE A 6 -15.26 0.78 0.34
CA ILE A 6 -16.09 1.84 -0.27
C ILE A 6 -15.30 3.14 -0.49
N GLY A 7 -14.30 3.44 0.35
CA GLY A 7 -13.43 4.61 0.15
C GLY A 7 -12.62 4.56 -1.15
N GLY A 8 -12.24 3.36 -1.61
CA GLY A 8 -11.47 3.17 -2.85
C GLY A 8 -12.28 3.38 -4.13
N TYR A 9 -13.62 3.23 -4.08
CA TYR A 9 -14.49 3.44 -5.24
C TYR A 9 -15.07 4.86 -5.32
N ARG A 10 -15.10 5.61 -4.20
CA ARG A 10 -15.72 6.95 -4.13
C ARG A 10 -14.72 8.10 -4.33
N PHE A 11 -13.43 7.86 -4.16
CA PHE A 11 -12.40 8.78 -4.66
C PHE A 11 -12.20 8.51 -6.15
N GLY A 12 -12.81 9.33 -7.01
CA GLY A 12 -12.42 9.45 -8.42
C GLY A 12 -11.03 10.08 -8.53
N GLY A 13 -10.03 9.31 -8.11
CA GLY A 13 -8.62 9.65 -8.00
C GLY A 13 -7.84 8.41 -7.54
N PRO A 14 -6.54 8.53 -7.32
CA PRO A 14 -5.49 7.55 -7.65
C PRO A 14 -5.61 6.65 -8.90
N THR A 15 -6.80 6.24 -9.35
CA THR A 15 -6.94 5.36 -10.52
C THR A 15 -6.58 6.06 -11.83
N ASP A 16 -6.91 7.34 -11.98
CA ASP A 16 -6.57 8.11 -13.20
C ASP A 16 -5.06 8.35 -13.28
N LEU A 17 -4.41 8.76 -12.17
CA LEU A 17 -2.94 8.85 -12.08
C LEU A 17 -2.23 7.51 -12.34
N LEU A 18 -2.79 6.38 -11.90
CA LEU A 18 -2.19 5.05 -12.11
C LEU A 18 -2.39 4.51 -13.53
N VAL A 19 -3.44 4.94 -14.23
CA VAL A 19 -3.64 4.66 -15.66
C VAL A 19 -2.77 5.59 -16.52
N GLU A 20 -2.68 6.87 -16.16
CA GLU A 20 -1.97 7.92 -16.90
C GLU A 20 -0.44 7.79 -16.82
N THR A 21 0.12 7.22 -15.75
CA THR A 21 1.56 6.90 -15.64
C THR A 21 1.95 5.50 -16.15
N GLY A 22 1.02 4.73 -16.74
CA GLY A 22 1.26 3.34 -17.16
C GLY A 22 1.48 2.35 -15.99
N GLY A 23 1.17 2.75 -14.76
CA GLY A 23 1.39 1.97 -13.52
C GLY A 23 0.48 0.74 -13.37
N LEU A 24 -0.50 0.60 -14.27
CA LEU A 24 -1.43 -0.53 -14.34
C LEU A 24 -1.27 -1.38 -15.61
N THR A 25 -0.05 -1.49 -16.16
CA THR A 25 0.21 -2.39 -17.29
C THR A 25 1.03 -3.63 -16.85
N GLY A 26 0.46 -4.82 -17.07
CA GLY A 26 1.16 -6.10 -17.00
C GLY A 26 1.57 -6.60 -15.59
N ARG A 27 2.74 -7.23 -15.51
CA ARG A 27 3.25 -8.00 -14.34
C ARG A 27 3.44 -7.17 -13.06
N THR A 28 3.58 -5.85 -13.19
CA THR A 28 3.83 -4.93 -12.08
C THR A 28 2.59 -4.75 -11.19
N THR A 29 1.39 -4.73 -11.79
CA THR A 29 0.12 -4.66 -11.05
C THR A 29 -0.08 -5.89 -10.17
N VAL A 30 0.12 -7.09 -10.74
CA VAL A 30 0.00 -8.36 -10.01
C VAL A 30 0.96 -8.41 -8.83
N ARG A 31 2.19 -7.93 -9.02
CA ARG A 31 3.19 -7.84 -7.94
C ARG A 31 2.74 -6.93 -6.81
N ARG A 32 2.25 -5.71 -7.11
CA ARG A 32 1.78 -4.76 -6.08
C ARG A 32 0.56 -5.27 -5.30
N LEU A 33 -0.33 -5.99 -5.99
CA LEU A 33 -1.45 -6.67 -5.34
C LEU A 33 -0.97 -7.78 -4.40
N ALA A 34 -0.02 -8.60 -4.84
CA ALA A 34 0.58 -9.64 -4.00
C ALA A 34 1.31 -9.06 -2.78
N GLU A 35 2.01 -7.93 -2.93
CA GLU A 35 2.67 -7.21 -1.84
C GLU A 35 1.66 -6.68 -0.81
N THR A 36 0.54 -6.11 -1.27
CA THR A 36 -0.57 -5.68 -0.41
C THR A 36 -1.20 -6.86 0.32
N GLN A 37 -1.46 -7.97 -0.38
CA GLN A 37 -2.03 -9.18 0.21
C GLN A 37 -1.10 -9.80 1.26
N LYS A 38 0.21 -9.84 0.99
CA LYS A 38 1.22 -10.30 1.96
C LYS A 38 1.17 -9.48 3.23
N TRP A 39 1.09 -8.15 3.11
CA TRP A 39 0.94 -7.28 4.28
C TRP A 39 -0.35 -7.55 5.05
N ALA A 40 -1.49 -7.66 4.35
CA ALA A 40 -2.79 -7.94 4.97
C ALA A 40 -2.79 -9.27 5.75
N VAL A 41 -2.19 -10.33 5.21
CA VAL A 41 -2.06 -11.62 5.89
C VAL A 41 -1.16 -11.50 7.12
N ALA A 42 -0.02 -10.80 7.02
CA ALA A 42 0.94 -10.66 8.10
C ALA A 42 0.38 -9.91 9.30
N VAL A 43 -0.38 -8.82 9.09
CA VAL A 43 -0.97 -8.04 10.20
C VAL A 43 -2.19 -8.71 10.84
N SER A 44 -2.81 -9.65 10.13
CA SER A 44 -3.99 -10.37 10.61
C SER A 44 -3.67 -11.60 11.47
N GLN A 45 -2.39 -11.98 11.58
CA GLN A 45 -2.00 -13.09 12.47
C GLN A 45 -2.17 -12.68 13.95
N PRO A 46 -2.51 -13.63 14.84
CA PRO A 46 -2.55 -13.38 16.28
C PRO A 46 -1.22 -12.78 16.77
N ASP A 47 -1.30 -11.77 17.64
CA ASP A 47 -0.15 -11.08 18.23
C ASP A 47 0.86 -10.45 17.24
N ALA A 48 0.54 -10.40 15.93
CA ALA A 48 1.47 -9.93 14.90
C ALA A 48 1.93 -8.48 15.07
N MET A 49 1.15 -7.67 15.78
CA MET A 49 1.42 -6.25 16.05
C MET A 49 2.14 -6.01 17.37
N ARG A 50 2.49 -7.05 18.14
CA ARG A 50 3.39 -6.91 19.28
C ARG A 50 4.74 -6.37 18.83
N ARG A 51 5.48 -5.76 19.75
CA ARG A 51 6.86 -5.31 19.51
C ARG A 51 7.67 -6.48 18.93
N ASP A 52 8.39 -6.19 17.84
CA ASP A 52 9.18 -7.14 17.07
C ASP A 52 8.39 -8.25 16.34
N GLY A 53 7.06 -8.18 16.34
CA GLY A 53 6.19 -9.03 15.53
C GLY A 53 6.29 -8.72 14.03
N GLU A 54 6.02 -9.71 13.18
CA GLU A 54 6.15 -9.59 11.73
C GLU A 54 5.18 -8.56 11.13
N GLY A 55 3.94 -8.51 11.61
CA GLY A 55 2.97 -7.49 11.20
C GLY A 55 3.43 -6.07 11.59
N PHE A 56 4.03 -5.92 12.78
CA PHE A 56 4.61 -4.66 13.24
C PHE A 56 5.76 -4.20 12.34
N LYS A 57 6.76 -5.06 12.11
CA LYS A 57 7.93 -4.74 11.25
C LYS A 57 7.51 -4.39 9.83
N LEU A 58 6.62 -5.17 9.23
CA LEU A 58 6.16 -4.95 7.87
C LEU A 58 5.36 -3.65 7.75
N THR A 59 4.56 -3.31 8.77
CA THR A 59 3.86 -2.02 8.82
C THR A 59 4.82 -0.83 8.90
N VAL A 60 5.88 -0.93 9.71
CA VAL A 60 6.92 0.10 9.76
C VAL A 60 7.61 0.25 8.40
N HIS A 61 7.95 -0.87 7.76
CA HIS A 61 8.56 -0.86 6.43
C HIS A 61 7.69 -0.15 5.39
N VAL A 62 6.39 -0.50 5.31
CA VAL A 62 5.45 0.14 4.36
C VAL A 62 5.30 1.63 4.63
N ARG A 63 5.23 2.04 5.91
CA ARG A 63 5.14 3.46 6.28
C ARG A 63 6.39 4.24 5.88
N LEU A 64 7.57 3.66 6.07
CA LEU A 64 8.83 4.27 5.63
C LEU A 64 8.87 4.42 4.10
N MET A 65 8.44 3.38 3.36
CA MET A 65 8.33 3.44 1.91
C MET A 65 7.40 4.59 1.46
N HIS A 66 6.21 4.72 2.04
CA HIS A 66 5.30 5.84 1.74
C HIS A 66 5.93 7.20 2.06
N ALA A 67 6.64 7.33 3.19
CA ALA A 67 7.30 8.58 3.55
C ALA A 67 8.38 8.97 2.53
N LEU A 68 9.19 8.02 2.06
CA LEU A 68 10.21 8.27 1.04
C LEU A 68 9.59 8.64 -0.31
N VAL A 69 8.53 7.94 -0.71
CA VAL A 69 7.78 8.23 -1.93
C VAL A 69 7.19 9.64 -1.88
N ASN A 70 6.49 9.98 -0.80
CA ASN A 70 5.91 11.31 -0.61
C ASN A 70 6.99 12.39 -0.63
N HIS A 71 8.10 12.17 0.07
CA HIS A 71 9.23 13.11 0.08
C HIS A 71 9.80 13.37 -1.32
N GLN A 72 9.90 12.34 -2.16
CA GLN A 72 10.37 12.46 -3.53
C GLN A 72 9.37 13.24 -4.40
N PHE A 73 8.07 13.07 -4.20
CA PHE A 73 7.05 13.81 -4.95
C PHE A 73 6.90 15.26 -4.49
N GLU A 74 6.96 15.54 -3.19
CA GLU A 74 6.87 16.90 -2.63
C GLU A 74 8.07 17.78 -3.01
N LYS A 75 9.25 17.19 -3.27
CA LYS A 75 10.47 17.92 -3.63
C LYS A 75 10.73 18.06 -5.13
N ASN A 76 10.12 17.23 -5.96
CA ASN A 76 10.27 17.23 -7.41
C ASN A 76 9.06 17.84 -8.14
N GLY A 77 8.13 18.45 -7.40
CA GLY A 77 7.01 19.24 -7.92
C GLY A 77 7.34 20.72 -8.02
#